data_AF-A0A9J7LKW3-F1
#
_entry.id   AF-A0A9J7LKW3-F1
#
_cell.length_a   1.000
_cell.length_b   1.000
_cell.length_c   1.000
_cell.angle_alpha   90.00
_cell.angle_beta   90.00
_cell.angle_gamma   90.00
#
_symmetry.space_group_name_H-M   'P 1'
#
loop_
_entity.id
_entity.type
_entity.pdbx_description
1 polymer ?
#
loop_
_entity_poly.entity_id
_entity_poly.type
_entity_poly.pdbx_seq_one_letter_code
_entity_poly.pdbx_strand_id
1 'polypeptide(L)'
;MGCSSSQEADSAKGGERKVDHNLALAIIDIYLKQVQAIKRGVELSESHQPVPSSKLKRLTSATHPDFATDTADNKKGRSNFSVTMRYPEALKILEGIFSNLKKNGRPKKENVLEWPCKKASRGEDMYTPPEGNWSQEVKVVEADFTDVLKREILVISDIHFGSCQCVEDNVRRLLEVLTEVPEDGTVHTLVLLGDVFDLVTWPVNQNPRAPEICQLEWSEDELIREFAERVAKIAEAGIRVFYVTGHHDHDMTDDMVESLFGDKVEFVKGILIYKVNTGERDYYVRFEHGHEMDLVCTRGRFEETELIHGQTTGYYVRRFCTANQGVPLRELFSKIFMLRSIGQYLGLGLLDVVSEDEKQKRFLKFLYEHAFGRPITGSEAVLLGDGKYVTIDNLLRQRVTKRSISRNGSDETMNMVMAMMFDFSGFLQTCEEDVVILAHTHYWITERHRGARGQEVLYANSGAWSRGVKEVTYVKIVPPAEEDGIVEVVSQPAHQAAH
;
A
#
# COMPACT_ATOMS: atom_id res chain seq x y z
N MET A 1 32.20 -26.76 52.76
CA MET A 1 33.29 -26.66 51.77
C MET A 1 32.68 -26.23 50.45
N GLY A 2 33.12 -25.10 49.89
CA GLY A 2 32.66 -24.60 48.58
C GLY A 2 32.26 -23.12 48.58
N CYS A 3 33.27 -22.25 48.43
CA CYS A 3 33.30 -20.86 47.91
C CYS A 3 32.16 -20.48 46.91
N SER A 4 31.79 -19.24 46.63
CA SER A 4 32.37 -17.90 46.88
C SER A 4 31.43 -16.82 46.32
N SER A 5 31.70 -15.57 46.74
CA SER A 5 31.67 -14.33 45.93
C SER A 5 30.36 -13.87 45.29
N SER A 6 29.84 -12.81 45.91
CA SER A 6 29.10 -11.70 45.30
C SER A 6 29.53 -11.34 43.87
N GLN A 7 28.57 -11.32 42.96
CA GLN A 7 28.58 -10.47 41.77
C GLN A 7 27.27 -9.70 41.73
N GLU A 8 27.40 -8.37 41.79
CA GLU A 8 26.36 -7.41 41.46
C GLU A 8 25.91 -7.63 40.01
N ALA A 9 24.61 -7.83 39.82
CA ALA A 9 24.00 -7.87 38.50
C ALA A 9 23.74 -6.43 38.06
N ASP A 10 24.62 -5.91 37.20
CA ASP A 10 24.43 -4.70 36.42
C ASP A 10 23.12 -4.80 35.63
N SER A 11 22.15 -3.96 35.98
CA SER A 11 20.97 -3.71 35.18
C SER A 11 21.41 -3.11 33.85
N ALA A 12 21.29 -3.89 32.77
CA ALA A 12 21.46 -3.41 31.41
C ALA A 12 20.39 -2.35 31.10
N LYS A 13 20.71 -1.08 31.39
CA LYS A 13 20.00 0.07 30.82
C LYS A 13 20.21 0.00 29.32
N GLY A 14 19.22 -0.55 28.60
CA GLY A 14 19.12 -0.46 27.16
C GLY A 14 19.08 1.01 26.76
N GLY A 15 20.25 1.57 26.45
CA GLY A 15 20.33 2.91 25.90
C GLY A 15 19.58 2.94 24.58
N GLU A 16 18.55 3.77 24.49
CA GLU A 16 17.91 4.15 23.24
C GLU A 16 19.02 4.49 22.22
N ARG A 17 19.13 3.67 21.18
CA ARG A 17 19.99 4.01 20.04
C ARG A 17 19.32 5.15 19.31
N LYS A 18 19.68 6.40 19.64
CA LYS A 18 19.36 7.55 18.81
C LYS A 18 20.00 7.33 17.45
N VAL A 19 19.17 7.03 16.46
CA VAL A 19 19.63 6.98 15.07
C VAL A 19 19.90 8.41 14.63
N ASP A 20 21.06 8.66 14.03
CA ASP A 20 21.38 9.97 13.47
C ASP A 20 20.46 10.27 12.28
N HIS A 21 19.56 11.23 12.45
CA HIS A 21 18.56 11.64 11.47
C HIS A 21 19.15 12.18 10.18
N ASN A 22 20.37 12.70 10.21
CA ASN A 22 21.07 13.19 9.02
C ASN A 22 21.69 12.05 8.22
N LEU A 23 21.99 10.93 8.89
CA LEU A 23 22.52 9.72 8.29
C LEU A 23 21.45 8.95 7.51
N ALA A 24 20.23 8.82 8.05
CA ALA A 24 19.11 8.26 7.30
C ALA A 24 18.83 9.03 6.00
N LEU A 25 18.82 10.36 6.08
CA LEU A 25 18.70 11.22 4.90
C LEU A 25 19.89 11.15 3.97
N ALA A 26 21.12 11.07 4.49
CA ALA A 26 22.30 10.92 3.66
C ALA A 26 22.29 9.58 2.92
N ILE A 27 21.84 8.49 3.55
CA ILE A 27 21.68 7.18 2.91
C ILE A 27 20.61 7.25 1.82
N ILE A 28 19.46 7.86 2.11
CA ILE A 28 18.40 8.09 1.12
C ILE A 28 18.94 8.96 -0.03
N ASP A 29 19.59 10.08 0.25
CA ASP A 29 20.12 11.02 -0.75
C ASP A 29 21.26 10.42 -1.58
N ILE A 30 22.21 9.70 -0.97
CA ILE A 30 23.29 8.97 -1.66
C ILE A 30 22.69 7.91 -2.60
N TYR A 31 21.70 7.16 -2.14
CA TYR A 31 21.03 6.16 -2.96
C TYR A 31 20.27 6.80 -4.13
N LEU A 32 19.50 7.85 -3.87
CA LEU A 32 18.74 8.57 -4.88
C LEU A 32 19.66 9.18 -5.96
N LYS A 33 20.82 9.71 -5.57
CA LYS A 33 21.85 10.21 -6.48
C LYS A 33 22.51 9.11 -7.30
N GLN A 34 22.78 7.93 -6.73
CA GLN A 34 23.34 6.80 -7.46
C GLN A 34 22.40 6.27 -8.54
N VAL A 35 21.11 6.14 -8.23
CA VAL A 35 20.11 5.68 -9.21
C VAL A 35 20.00 6.65 -10.40
N GLN A 36 20.11 7.96 -10.16
CA GLN A 36 20.13 8.96 -11.24
C GLN A 36 21.41 8.90 -12.10
N ALA A 37 22.56 8.54 -11.52
CA ALA A 37 23.81 8.39 -12.25
C ALA A 37 23.79 7.18 -13.21
N ILE A 38 23.20 6.05 -12.78
CA ILE A 38 23.05 4.83 -13.59
C ILE A 38 22.16 5.09 -14.82
N LYS A 39 21.10 5.89 -14.68
CA LYS A 39 20.20 6.25 -15.79
C LYS A 39 20.82 7.11 -16.88
N ARG A 40 21.92 7.83 -16.60
CA ARG A 40 22.58 8.72 -17.57
C ARG A 40 23.54 7.99 -18.51
N GLY A 41 23.49 6.66 -18.57
CA GLY A 41 24.34 5.88 -19.46
C GLY A 41 25.82 5.90 -19.09
N VAL A 42 26.13 6.16 -17.82
CA VAL A 42 27.49 5.90 -17.31
C VAL A 42 27.63 4.39 -17.23
N GLU A 43 28.39 3.79 -18.16
CA GLU A 43 28.62 2.35 -18.18
C GLU A 43 29.16 1.85 -16.83
N LEU A 44 28.39 0.99 -16.17
CA LEU A 44 28.85 0.22 -15.02
C LEU A 44 29.66 -0.97 -15.53
N SER A 45 30.99 -0.88 -15.46
CA SER A 45 31.90 -1.98 -15.80
C SER A 45 31.62 -3.25 -14.97
N GLU A 46 31.85 -4.43 -15.57
CA GLU A 46 31.62 -5.86 -15.22
C GLU A 46 31.56 -6.36 -13.75
N SER A 47 31.67 -5.55 -12.70
CA SER A 47 31.57 -6.03 -11.31
C SER A 47 30.16 -5.95 -10.75
N HIS A 48 29.28 -6.88 -11.16
CA HIS A 48 28.01 -7.20 -10.48
C HIS A 48 28.16 -8.36 -9.47
N GLN A 49 29.31 -8.43 -8.80
CA GLN A 49 29.54 -9.21 -7.58
C GLN A 49 29.41 -8.28 -6.36
N PRO A 50 29.12 -8.80 -5.14
CA PRO A 50 29.02 -7.99 -3.93
C PRO A 50 30.24 -7.09 -3.80
N VAL A 51 30.04 -5.80 -3.56
CA VAL A 51 31.10 -4.79 -3.53
C VAL A 51 32.16 -5.19 -2.49
N PRO A 52 33.42 -5.48 -2.89
CA PRO A 52 34.49 -5.71 -1.93
C PRO A 52 34.72 -4.45 -1.10
N SER A 53 35.02 -4.59 0.19
CA SER A 53 35.27 -3.48 1.14
C SER A 53 36.30 -2.45 0.67
N SER A 54 37.18 -2.84 -0.25
CA SER A 54 38.18 -1.98 -0.92
C SER A 54 37.58 -1.02 -1.96
N LYS A 55 36.40 -1.30 -2.54
CA LYS A 55 35.68 -0.41 -3.49
C LYS A 55 34.75 0.61 -2.80
N LEU A 56 34.31 0.35 -1.57
CA LEU A 56 33.64 1.35 -0.73
C LEU A 56 34.54 2.56 -0.44
N LYS A 57 35.87 2.36 -0.34
CA LYS A 57 36.87 3.44 -0.25
C LYS A 57 36.99 4.31 -1.51
N ARG A 58 36.56 3.81 -2.68
CA ARG A 58 36.56 4.55 -3.95
C ARG A 58 35.27 5.35 -4.18
N LEU A 59 34.16 4.96 -3.56
CA LEU A 59 32.90 5.71 -3.63
C LEU A 59 32.95 7.03 -2.86
N THR A 60 33.76 7.10 -1.80
CA THR A 60 34.08 8.33 -1.06
C THR A 60 35.08 9.25 -1.77
N SER A 61 35.79 8.78 -2.82
CA SER A 61 36.70 9.61 -3.62
C SER A 61 36.11 10.05 -4.97
N ALA A 62 34.90 9.58 -5.31
CA ALA A 62 34.12 10.05 -6.46
C ALA A 62 33.08 11.14 -6.10
N THR A 63 32.90 11.45 -4.81
CA THR A 63 32.32 12.72 -4.36
C THR A 63 33.41 13.81 -4.44
N HIS A 64 33.55 14.38 -5.65
CA HIS A 64 34.49 15.45 -6.04
C HIS A 64 34.30 16.74 -5.16
N PRO A 65 35.28 17.66 -5.08
CA PRO A 65 35.46 18.68 -4.04
C PRO A 65 34.45 19.84 -3.99
N ASP A 66 33.29 19.75 -4.64
CA ASP A 66 32.23 20.77 -4.50
C ASP A 66 31.47 20.65 -3.16
N PHE A 67 31.90 19.74 -2.29
CA PHE A 67 31.53 19.70 -0.87
C PHE A 67 32.58 20.35 0.05
N ALA A 68 33.63 20.96 -0.52
CA ALA A 68 34.49 21.90 0.18
C ALA A 68 33.94 23.32 0.00
N THR A 69 33.52 23.89 1.13
CA THR A 69 33.33 25.31 1.43
C THR A 69 33.38 26.29 0.25
N ASP A 70 32.24 26.89 0.00
CA ASP A 70 32.13 28.26 -0.48
C ASP A 70 32.95 29.19 0.46
N THR A 71 34.20 29.44 0.11
CA THR A 71 34.95 30.65 0.47
C THR A 71 34.91 31.52 -0.79
N ALA A 72 34.40 32.74 -0.83
CA ALA A 72 33.97 33.64 0.21
C ALA A 72 33.04 34.67 -0.46
N ASP A 73 31.74 34.65 -0.12
CA ASP A 73 30.91 35.85 0.02
C ASP A 73 29.48 35.44 0.38
N ASN A 74 29.28 35.13 1.65
CA ASN A 74 27.93 35.18 2.22
C ASN A 74 27.98 35.75 3.64
N LYS A 75 28.29 37.05 3.69
CA LYS A 75 27.85 37.91 4.78
C LYS A 75 26.31 37.96 4.76
N LYS A 76 25.66 37.01 5.44
CA LYS A 76 24.45 37.17 6.27
C LYS A 76 23.79 35.80 6.56
N GLY A 77 24.18 35.21 7.69
CA GLY A 77 23.26 34.53 8.61
C GLY A 77 22.49 33.29 8.12
N ARG A 78 23.15 32.29 7.54
CA ARG A 78 22.60 30.92 7.45
C ARG A 78 23.57 29.90 8.02
N SER A 79 23.06 29.08 8.94
CA SER A 79 23.80 28.01 9.60
C SER A 79 24.19 26.91 8.60
N ASN A 80 25.47 26.82 8.24
CA ASN A 80 26.02 25.69 7.52
C ASN A 80 26.21 24.52 8.51
N PHE A 81 25.32 23.53 8.43
CA PHE A 81 25.48 22.27 9.14
C PHE A 81 26.25 21.28 8.25
N SER A 82 27.56 21.11 8.48
CA SER A 82 28.32 19.98 7.94
C SER A 82 28.26 18.82 8.92
N VAL A 83 27.44 17.82 8.62
CA VAL A 83 27.37 16.60 9.43
C VAL A 83 28.48 15.67 8.95
N THR A 84 29.54 15.54 9.74
CA THR A 84 30.62 14.58 9.50
C THR A 84 30.34 13.32 10.29
N MET A 85 29.69 12.34 9.66
CA MET A 85 29.60 10.99 10.21
C MET A 85 30.95 10.28 10.05
N ARG A 86 31.34 9.50 11.05
CA ARG A 86 32.52 8.65 10.95
C ARG A 86 32.21 7.47 10.03
N TYR A 87 33.02 7.28 8.99
CA TYR A 87 32.89 6.20 8.00
C TYR A 87 32.52 4.80 8.58
N PRO A 88 33.08 4.35 9.72
CA PRO A 88 32.71 3.06 10.31
C PRO A 88 31.23 2.96 10.74
N GLU A 89 30.62 4.06 11.17
CA GLU A 89 29.22 4.09 11.59
C GLU A 89 28.30 3.99 10.37
N ALA A 90 28.63 4.71 9.29
CA ALA A 90 27.96 4.63 7.99
C ALA A 90 27.91 3.20 7.48
N LEU A 91 29.08 2.55 7.50
CA LEU A 91 29.24 1.20 6.99
C LEU A 91 28.41 0.21 7.80
N LYS A 92 28.40 0.32 9.13
CA LYS A 92 27.61 -0.53 10.01
C LYS A 92 26.10 -0.42 9.75
N ILE A 93 25.60 0.77 9.44
CA ILE A 93 24.18 0.96 9.08
C ILE A 93 23.88 0.35 7.71
N LEU A 94 24.72 0.61 6.70
CA LEU A 94 24.55 0.01 5.38
C LEU A 94 24.60 -1.52 5.46
N GLU A 95 25.52 -2.09 6.24
CA GLU A 95 25.58 -3.52 6.51
C GLU A 95 24.31 -4.03 7.20
N GLY A 96 23.73 -3.26 8.12
CA GLY A 96 22.43 -3.54 8.73
C GLY A 96 21.29 -3.58 7.72
N ILE A 97 21.20 -2.57 6.85
CA ILE A 97 20.19 -2.50 5.77
C ILE A 97 20.37 -3.66 4.79
N PHE A 98 21.59 -3.94 4.34
CA PHE A 98 21.87 -5.06 3.44
C PHE A 98 21.62 -6.41 4.10
N SER A 99 21.90 -6.54 5.40
CA SER A 99 21.58 -7.74 6.17
C SER A 99 20.06 -7.92 6.24
N ASN A 100 19.29 -6.87 6.49
CA ASN A 100 17.83 -6.91 6.46
C ASN A 100 17.31 -7.24 5.06
N LEU A 101 17.82 -6.64 3.99
CA LEU A 101 17.47 -6.99 2.60
C LEU A 101 17.74 -8.47 2.27
N LYS A 102 18.82 -9.04 2.82
CA LYS A 102 19.16 -10.46 2.64
C LYS A 102 18.29 -11.39 3.49
N LYS A 103 18.04 -11.02 4.75
CA LYS A 103 17.21 -11.78 5.70
C LYS A 103 15.74 -11.77 5.30
N ASN A 104 15.25 -10.61 4.90
CA ASN A 104 13.91 -10.37 4.38
C ASN A 104 13.89 -10.58 2.86
N GLY A 105 14.76 -11.48 2.36
CA GLY A 105 14.65 -11.98 1.00
C GLY A 105 13.20 -12.38 0.76
N ARG A 106 12.68 -12.11 -0.45
CA ARG A 106 11.25 -12.28 -0.75
C ARG A 106 10.78 -13.60 -0.16
N PRO A 107 9.82 -13.59 0.79
CA PRO A 107 9.32 -14.83 1.36
C PRO A 107 8.94 -15.76 0.22
N LYS A 108 9.14 -17.07 0.42
CA LYS A 108 8.67 -18.03 -0.58
C LYS A 108 7.20 -17.73 -0.79
N LYS A 109 6.86 -17.40 -2.03
CA LYS A 109 5.48 -17.15 -2.43
C LYS A 109 4.76 -18.49 -2.34
N GLU A 110 4.08 -18.71 -1.22
CA GLU A 110 3.03 -19.71 -1.16
C GLU A 110 1.82 -19.08 -1.84
N ASN A 111 1.28 -19.73 -2.85
CA ASN A 111 0.04 -19.29 -3.47
C ASN A 111 -1.18 -19.80 -2.69
N VAL A 112 -0.99 -20.77 -1.78
CA VAL A 112 -2.05 -21.36 -0.96
C VAL A 112 -1.63 -21.36 0.50
N LEU A 113 -2.48 -20.82 1.37
CA LEU A 113 -2.38 -20.94 2.81
C LEU A 113 -3.51 -21.85 3.31
N GLU A 114 -3.15 -22.90 4.05
CA GLU A 114 -4.11 -23.71 4.80
C GLU A 114 -4.68 -22.90 5.97
N TRP A 115 -6.01 -22.92 6.11
CA TRP A 115 -6.78 -22.27 7.14
C TRP A 115 -7.37 -23.32 8.08
N PRO A 116 -6.70 -23.63 9.20
CA PRO A 116 -7.04 -24.82 9.96
C PRO A 116 -8.42 -24.75 10.60
N CYS A 117 -9.14 -25.86 10.55
CA CYS A 117 -10.30 -26.10 11.37
C CYS A 117 -9.84 -26.24 12.83
N LYS A 118 -10.02 -25.17 13.62
CA LYS A 118 -9.56 -25.09 15.00
C LYS A 118 -10.72 -25.53 15.89
N LYS A 119 -10.53 -26.58 16.69
CA LYS A 119 -11.46 -26.90 17.77
C LYS A 119 -11.60 -25.71 18.70
N ALA A 120 -12.83 -25.41 19.14
CA ALA A 120 -13.10 -24.34 20.09
C ALA A 120 -12.17 -24.45 21.32
N SER A 121 -11.17 -23.57 21.43
CA SER A 121 -10.41 -23.44 22.65
C SER A 121 -11.29 -22.73 23.67
N ARG A 122 -11.53 -23.38 24.83
CA ARG A 122 -12.33 -22.87 25.95
C ARG A 122 -11.94 -21.42 26.28
N GLY A 123 -12.78 -20.49 25.85
CA GLY A 123 -12.56 -19.05 25.92
C GLY A 123 -12.97 -18.44 24.59
N GLU A 124 -14.27 -18.42 24.30
CA GLU A 124 -14.82 -17.54 23.26
C GLU A 124 -14.63 -16.11 23.76
N ASP A 125 -13.44 -15.57 23.57
CA ASP A 125 -13.28 -14.14 23.74
C ASP A 125 -14.09 -13.48 22.62
N MET A 126 -15.02 -12.61 23.02
CA MET A 126 -15.88 -11.87 22.11
C MET A 126 -15.01 -11.10 21.10
N TYR A 127 -15.12 -11.46 19.81
CA TYR A 127 -14.53 -10.68 18.72
C TYR A 127 -15.14 -9.29 18.75
N THR A 128 -14.29 -8.26 18.67
CA THR A 128 -14.73 -6.88 18.57
C THR A 128 -14.36 -6.38 17.18
N PRO A 129 -15.34 -6.13 16.29
CA PRO A 129 -15.07 -5.53 14.99
C PRO A 129 -14.25 -4.25 15.16
N PRO A 130 -13.34 -3.94 14.20
CA PRO A 130 -12.57 -2.69 14.26
C PRO A 130 -13.50 -1.49 14.37
N GLU A 131 -13.05 -0.44 15.05
CA GLU A 131 -13.75 0.84 15.00
C GLU A 131 -13.58 1.43 13.60
N GLY A 132 -14.68 1.52 12.86
CA GLY A 132 -14.72 2.30 11.61
C GLY A 132 -14.36 3.76 11.87
N ASN A 133 -14.09 4.51 10.80
CA ASN A 133 -13.85 5.94 10.89
C ASN A 133 -14.91 6.72 10.09
N TRP A 134 -14.84 8.05 10.13
CA TRP A 134 -15.83 8.92 9.47
C TRP A 134 -15.95 8.68 7.96
N SER A 135 -14.91 8.13 7.33
CA SER A 135 -14.86 7.81 5.91
C SER A 135 -15.04 6.32 5.59
N GLN A 136 -14.99 5.43 6.59
CA GLN A 136 -15.08 3.99 6.42
C GLN A 136 -16.01 3.38 7.45
N GLU A 137 -17.19 2.98 6.98
CA GLU A 137 -18.08 2.13 7.76
C GLU A 137 -17.48 0.72 7.91
N VAL A 138 -17.87 0.04 8.98
CA VAL A 138 -17.58 -1.39 9.17
C VAL A 138 -18.89 -2.13 9.04
N LYS A 139 -19.03 -2.92 7.98
CA LYS A 139 -20.19 -3.76 7.72
C LYS A 139 -19.86 -5.20 8.10
N VAL A 140 -20.48 -5.69 9.17
CA VAL A 140 -20.38 -7.10 9.56
C VAL A 140 -21.55 -7.84 8.95
N VAL A 141 -21.27 -8.93 8.24
CA VAL A 141 -22.29 -9.80 7.66
C VAL A 141 -22.05 -11.24 8.10
N GLU A 142 -23.12 -11.94 8.41
CA GLU A 142 -23.06 -13.37 8.69
C GLU A 142 -23.08 -14.15 7.37
N ALA A 143 -22.30 -15.22 7.35
CA ALA A 143 -22.18 -16.13 6.23
C ALA A 143 -22.60 -17.52 6.69
N ASP A 144 -23.69 -18.00 6.11
CA ASP A 144 -24.19 -19.33 6.33
C ASP A 144 -23.66 -20.23 5.20
N PHE A 145 -22.67 -21.06 5.55
CA PHE A 145 -22.06 -22.05 4.66
C PHE A 145 -22.64 -23.46 4.87
N THR A 146 -23.93 -23.55 5.21
CA THR A 146 -24.64 -24.83 5.35
C THR A 146 -24.66 -25.65 4.07
N ASP A 147 -24.60 -25.00 2.90
CA ASP A 147 -24.36 -25.70 1.63
C ASP A 147 -22.87 -26.01 1.48
N VAL A 148 -22.51 -27.26 1.76
CA VAL A 148 -21.12 -27.73 1.68
C VAL A 148 -20.51 -27.61 0.28
N LEU A 149 -21.32 -27.52 -0.77
CA LEU A 149 -20.83 -27.37 -2.13
C LEU A 149 -20.60 -25.90 -2.48
N LYS A 150 -21.39 -24.96 -1.92
CA LYS A 150 -21.36 -23.53 -2.24
C LYS A 150 -20.65 -22.72 -1.13
N ARG A 151 -19.32 -22.80 -1.09
CA ARG A 151 -18.49 -22.21 -0.01
C ARG A 151 -17.40 -21.24 -0.46
N GLU A 152 -17.14 -21.12 -1.76
CA GLU A 152 -16.04 -20.30 -2.23
C GLU A 152 -16.36 -18.79 -2.17
N ILE A 153 -15.39 -18.00 -1.73
CA ILE A 153 -15.42 -16.55 -1.79
C ILE A 153 -14.33 -16.10 -2.76
N LEU A 154 -14.73 -15.42 -3.83
CA LEU A 154 -13.81 -14.84 -4.81
C LEU A 154 -13.60 -13.35 -4.51
N VAL A 155 -12.36 -12.88 -4.61
CA VAL A 155 -12.00 -11.47 -4.37
C VAL A 155 -11.20 -10.93 -5.55
N ILE A 156 -11.71 -9.88 -6.17
CA ILE A 156 -11.07 -9.17 -7.30
C ILE A 156 -10.95 -7.69 -6.97
N SER A 157 -9.90 -7.02 -7.46
CA SER A 157 -9.65 -5.60 -7.19
C SER A 157 -8.82 -4.95 -8.30
N ASP A 158 -8.62 -3.63 -8.20
CA ASP A 158 -7.61 -2.90 -8.97
C ASP A 158 -7.72 -3.13 -10.48
N ILE A 159 -8.93 -2.95 -10.99
CA ILE A 159 -9.25 -3.00 -12.42
C ILE A 159 -8.99 -1.63 -13.05
N HIS A 160 -9.26 -0.55 -12.30
CA HIS A 160 -9.04 0.85 -12.67
C HIS A 160 -9.74 1.28 -13.97
N PHE A 161 -11.01 0.88 -14.15
CA PHE A 161 -11.84 1.34 -15.27
C PHE A 161 -11.89 2.87 -15.36
N GLY A 162 -11.88 3.39 -16.59
CA GLY A 162 -11.90 4.84 -16.85
C GLY A 162 -10.53 5.53 -16.77
N SER A 163 -9.43 4.82 -16.50
CA SER A 163 -8.09 5.41 -16.51
C SER A 163 -7.10 4.70 -17.42
N CYS A 164 -5.92 5.33 -17.60
CA CYS A 164 -4.81 4.74 -18.33
C CYS A 164 -4.20 3.50 -17.64
N GLN A 165 -4.66 3.14 -16.43
CA GLN A 165 -4.26 1.92 -15.74
C GLN A 165 -5.09 0.71 -16.18
N CYS A 166 -6.29 0.88 -16.72
CA CYS A 166 -7.05 -0.22 -17.30
C CYS A 166 -6.28 -0.83 -18.50
N VAL A 167 -6.26 -2.16 -18.59
CA VAL A 167 -5.71 -2.90 -19.74
C VAL A 167 -6.79 -3.85 -20.24
N GLU A 168 -7.35 -3.55 -21.42
CA GLU A 168 -8.49 -4.29 -21.98
C GLU A 168 -8.24 -5.81 -22.02
N ASP A 169 -7.08 -6.27 -22.50
CA ASP A 169 -6.78 -7.70 -22.58
C ASP A 169 -6.82 -8.42 -21.22
N ASN A 170 -6.42 -7.72 -20.15
CA ASN A 170 -6.50 -8.26 -18.80
C ASN A 170 -7.96 -8.33 -18.35
N VAL A 171 -8.76 -7.29 -18.63
CA VAL A 171 -10.20 -7.29 -18.33
C VAL A 171 -10.93 -8.38 -19.11
N ARG A 172 -10.61 -8.60 -20.38
CA ARG A 172 -11.20 -9.68 -21.19
C ARG A 172 -11.00 -11.06 -20.56
N ARG A 173 -9.81 -11.32 -20.01
CA ARG A 173 -9.54 -12.54 -19.23
C ARG A 173 -10.31 -12.60 -17.92
N LEU A 174 -10.49 -11.46 -17.25
CA LEU A 174 -11.36 -11.40 -16.08
C LEU A 174 -12.80 -11.76 -16.44
N LEU A 175 -13.31 -11.30 -17.58
CA LEU A 175 -14.65 -11.64 -18.06
C LEU A 175 -14.82 -13.14 -18.33
N GLU A 176 -13.77 -13.83 -18.78
CA GLU A 176 -13.76 -15.29 -18.91
C GLU A 176 -13.96 -15.94 -17.54
N VAL A 177 -13.18 -15.53 -16.53
CA VAL A 177 -13.32 -16.02 -15.14
C VAL A 177 -14.73 -15.77 -14.61
N LEU A 178 -15.26 -14.54 -14.77
CA LEU A 178 -16.59 -14.17 -14.27
C LEU A 178 -17.73 -14.87 -15.00
N THR A 179 -17.51 -15.34 -16.24
CA THR A 179 -18.54 -16.07 -17.00
C THR A 179 -18.78 -17.46 -16.40
N GLU A 180 -17.75 -18.09 -15.84
CA GLU A 180 -17.84 -19.44 -15.27
C GLU A 180 -18.45 -19.45 -13.86
N VAL A 181 -18.37 -18.33 -13.13
CA VAL A 181 -18.78 -18.22 -11.72
C VAL A 181 -20.23 -18.68 -11.45
N PRO A 182 -21.26 -18.27 -12.21
CA PRO A 182 -22.64 -18.73 -11.97
C PRO A 182 -22.85 -20.22 -12.24
N GLU A 183 -22.05 -20.81 -13.12
CA GLU A 183 -22.19 -22.20 -13.59
C GLU A 183 -21.44 -23.20 -12.72
N ASP A 184 -20.34 -22.76 -12.10
CA ASP A 184 -19.47 -23.59 -11.27
C ASP A 184 -20.19 -24.15 -10.02
N GLY A 185 -21.15 -23.40 -9.49
CA GLY A 185 -21.99 -23.83 -8.37
C GLY A 185 -21.29 -23.84 -7.01
N THR A 186 -19.96 -23.64 -6.95
CA THR A 186 -19.23 -23.61 -5.68
C THR A 186 -19.08 -22.23 -5.06
N VAL A 187 -19.23 -21.18 -5.88
CA VAL A 187 -19.06 -19.79 -5.45
C VAL A 187 -20.26 -19.29 -4.65
N HIS A 188 -20.01 -18.94 -3.40
CA HIS A 188 -20.97 -18.31 -2.49
C HIS A 188 -20.96 -16.78 -2.59
N THR A 189 -19.77 -16.18 -2.67
CA THR A 189 -19.58 -14.72 -2.62
C THR A 189 -18.57 -14.26 -3.65
N LEU A 190 -18.84 -13.13 -4.29
CA LEU A 190 -17.88 -12.30 -5.02
C LEU A 190 -17.68 -10.97 -4.29
N VAL A 191 -16.43 -10.59 -4.03
CA VAL A 191 -16.06 -9.30 -3.44
C VAL A 191 -15.24 -8.51 -4.45
N LEU A 192 -15.76 -7.33 -4.82
CA LEU A 192 -15.04 -6.31 -5.59
C LEU A 192 -14.32 -5.39 -4.59
N LEU A 193 -13.02 -5.63 -4.35
CA LEU A 193 -12.24 -5.04 -3.26
C LEU A 193 -11.56 -3.71 -3.63
N GLY A 194 -12.34 -2.80 -4.20
CA GLY A 194 -11.93 -1.42 -4.46
C GLY A 194 -11.03 -1.23 -5.66
N ASP A 195 -10.88 0.05 -6.03
CA ASP A 195 -10.18 0.49 -7.23
C ASP A 195 -10.68 -0.25 -8.49
N VAL A 196 -11.99 -0.55 -8.53
CA VAL A 196 -12.65 -1.10 -9.73
C VAL A 196 -12.77 0.00 -10.77
N PHE A 197 -13.18 1.18 -10.34
CA PHE A 197 -13.25 2.40 -11.14
C PHE A 197 -12.19 3.41 -10.71
N ASP A 198 -11.93 4.39 -11.57
CA ASP A 198 -10.96 5.44 -11.30
C ASP A 198 -11.58 6.84 -11.44
N LEU A 199 -11.78 7.50 -10.30
CA LEU A 199 -12.27 8.87 -10.19
C LEU A 199 -11.13 9.88 -9.95
N VAL A 200 -9.89 9.42 -9.74
CA VAL A 200 -8.78 10.28 -9.28
C VAL A 200 -7.72 10.55 -10.35
N THR A 201 -7.58 9.67 -11.34
CA THR A 201 -6.51 9.71 -12.35
C THR A 201 -6.86 10.64 -13.51
N TRP A 202 -6.86 11.96 -13.24
CA TRP A 202 -7.06 13.02 -14.24
C TRP A 202 -5.78 13.84 -14.53
N PRO A 203 -5.61 14.39 -15.74
CA PRO A 203 -4.53 15.33 -16.03
C PRO A 203 -4.50 16.51 -15.05
N VAL A 204 -3.31 16.87 -14.54
CA VAL A 204 -3.14 17.97 -13.55
C VAL A 204 -3.70 19.31 -14.01
N ASN A 205 -3.82 19.52 -15.31
CA ASN A 205 -4.32 20.73 -15.95
C ASN A 205 -5.79 20.66 -16.37
N GLN A 206 -6.49 19.57 -16.04
CA GLN A 206 -7.91 19.38 -16.32
C GLN A 206 -8.71 19.36 -15.02
N ASN A 207 -9.96 19.83 -15.10
CA ASN A 207 -10.89 19.68 -13.98
C ASN A 207 -11.24 18.19 -13.86
N PRO A 208 -11.12 17.55 -12.69
CA PRO A 208 -11.67 16.21 -12.51
C PRO A 208 -13.16 16.23 -12.85
N ARG A 209 -13.64 15.18 -13.51
CA ARG A 209 -15.06 15.04 -13.81
C ARG A 209 -15.82 14.77 -12.52
N ALA A 210 -17.06 15.24 -12.48
CA ALA A 210 -17.98 14.88 -11.40
C ALA A 210 -18.28 13.37 -11.46
N PRO A 211 -18.40 12.66 -10.33
CA PRO A 211 -18.67 11.22 -10.31
C PRO A 211 -19.86 10.79 -11.19
N GLU A 212 -20.92 11.60 -11.25
CA GLU A 212 -22.12 11.33 -12.04
C GLU A 212 -21.84 11.37 -13.55
N ILE A 213 -20.91 12.22 -13.99
CA ILE A 213 -20.47 12.24 -15.40
C ILE A 213 -19.66 10.98 -15.69
N CYS A 214 -18.75 10.60 -14.79
CA CYS A 214 -17.97 9.37 -14.95
C CYS A 214 -18.88 8.14 -15.04
N GLN A 215 -19.89 8.05 -14.17
CA GLN A 215 -20.88 6.98 -14.18
C GLN A 215 -21.60 6.86 -15.54
N LEU A 216 -22.05 7.99 -16.10
CA LEU A 216 -22.70 8.01 -17.42
C LEU A 216 -21.74 7.48 -18.49
N GLU A 217 -20.50 7.96 -18.52
CA GLU A 217 -19.50 7.51 -19.50
C GLU A 217 -19.18 6.02 -19.35
N TRP A 218 -19.07 5.53 -18.11
CA TRP A 218 -18.87 4.11 -17.81
C TRP A 218 -20.04 3.24 -18.28
N SER A 219 -21.28 3.73 -18.17
CA SER A 219 -22.45 3.02 -18.66
C SER A 219 -22.54 2.94 -20.18
N GLU A 220 -21.86 3.84 -20.89
CA GLU A 220 -21.78 3.86 -22.36
C GLU A 220 -20.58 3.07 -22.91
N ASP A 221 -19.55 2.82 -22.09
CA ASP A 221 -18.38 2.04 -22.47
C ASP A 221 -18.73 0.54 -22.59
N GLU A 222 -18.42 -0.05 -23.75
CA GLU A 222 -18.80 -1.43 -24.06
C GLU A 222 -18.15 -2.45 -23.12
N LEU A 223 -16.87 -2.27 -22.79
CA LEU A 223 -16.11 -3.21 -21.94
C LEU A 223 -16.59 -3.13 -20.50
N ILE A 224 -16.84 -1.92 -20.00
CA ILE A 224 -17.36 -1.71 -18.65
C ILE A 224 -18.78 -2.26 -18.52
N ARG A 225 -19.65 -1.99 -19.51
CA ARG A 225 -21.01 -2.53 -19.53
C ARG A 225 -21.00 -4.06 -19.55
N GLU A 226 -20.13 -4.68 -20.36
CA GLU A 226 -19.98 -6.14 -20.37
C GLU A 226 -19.55 -6.67 -19.00
N PHE A 227 -18.58 -6.03 -18.35
CA PHE A 227 -18.18 -6.37 -16.98
C PHE A 227 -19.33 -6.25 -15.99
N ALA A 228 -20.05 -5.13 -16.01
CA ALA A 228 -21.15 -4.88 -15.10
C ALA A 228 -22.29 -5.88 -15.29
N GLU A 229 -22.62 -6.23 -16.54
CA GLU A 229 -23.60 -7.28 -16.86
C GLU A 229 -23.20 -8.67 -16.35
N ARG A 230 -21.89 -9.01 -16.36
CA ARG A 230 -21.42 -10.28 -15.78
C ARG A 230 -21.56 -10.30 -14.27
N VAL A 231 -21.18 -9.22 -13.60
CA VAL A 231 -21.34 -9.07 -12.14
C VAL A 231 -22.82 -9.12 -11.75
N ALA A 232 -23.70 -8.43 -12.49
CA ALA A 232 -25.14 -8.47 -12.27
C ALA A 232 -25.70 -9.90 -12.39
N LYS A 233 -25.31 -10.64 -13.43
CA LYS A 233 -25.72 -12.05 -13.62
C LYS A 233 -25.26 -12.97 -12.49
N ILE A 234 -24.06 -12.75 -11.95
CA ILE A 234 -23.57 -13.46 -10.76
C ILE A 234 -24.51 -13.20 -9.57
N ALA A 235 -24.86 -11.94 -9.33
CA ALA A 235 -25.80 -11.57 -8.27
C ALA A 235 -27.21 -12.16 -8.51
N GLU A 236 -27.69 -12.17 -9.74
CA GLU A 236 -28.98 -12.74 -10.13
C GLU A 236 -29.05 -14.26 -9.92
N ALA A 237 -27.92 -14.97 -10.06
CA ALA A 237 -27.80 -16.39 -9.76
C ALA A 237 -27.80 -16.71 -8.24
N GLY A 238 -28.01 -15.70 -7.39
CA GLY A 238 -28.06 -15.86 -5.94
C GLY A 238 -26.69 -16.04 -5.30
N ILE A 239 -25.63 -15.57 -5.97
CA ILE A 239 -24.29 -15.41 -5.38
C ILE A 239 -24.25 -14.02 -4.74
N ARG A 240 -23.75 -13.90 -3.51
CA ARG A 240 -23.66 -12.59 -2.86
C ARG A 240 -22.56 -11.76 -3.51
N VAL A 241 -22.83 -10.51 -3.84
CA VAL A 241 -21.83 -9.63 -4.44
C VAL A 241 -21.68 -8.39 -3.59
N PHE A 242 -20.44 -8.06 -3.21
CA PHE A 242 -20.12 -6.84 -2.48
C PHE A 242 -19.21 -5.94 -3.30
N TYR A 243 -19.51 -4.65 -3.32
CA TYR A 243 -18.59 -3.61 -3.79
C TYR A 243 -18.00 -2.89 -2.58
N VAL A 244 -16.70 -3.06 -2.36
CA VAL A 244 -15.94 -2.36 -1.31
C VAL A 244 -15.15 -1.23 -1.95
N THR A 245 -15.16 -0.01 -1.41
CA THR A 245 -14.39 1.09 -2.03
C THR A 245 -12.89 0.99 -1.78
N GLY A 246 -12.12 1.41 -2.79
CA GLY A 246 -10.70 1.70 -2.72
C GLY A 246 -10.41 3.20 -2.65
N HIS A 247 -9.18 3.58 -2.96
CA HIS A 247 -8.76 4.99 -2.92
C HIS A 247 -9.01 5.74 -4.24
N HIS A 248 -9.11 5.01 -5.35
CA HIS A 248 -9.42 5.57 -6.67
C HIS A 248 -10.91 5.79 -6.89
N ASP A 249 -11.76 5.05 -6.17
CA ASP A 249 -13.21 5.06 -6.28
C ASP A 249 -13.90 5.34 -4.93
N HIS A 250 -13.21 6.02 -4.02
CA HIS A 250 -13.76 6.38 -2.70
C HIS A 250 -15.03 7.24 -2.77
N ASP A 251 -15.18 8.03 -3.84
CA ASP A 251 -16.36 8.88 -4.06
C ASP A 251 -17.51 8.13 -4.77
N MET A 252 -17.40 6.80 -4.93
CA MET A 252 -18.53 5.95 -5.31
C MET A 252 -19.63 6.00 -4.25
N THR A 253 -20.87 5.90 -4.71
CA THR A 253 -22.07 5.87 -3.87
C THR A 253 -22.86 4.59 -4.10
N ASP A 254 -23.78 4.30 -3.19
CA ASP A 254 -24.71 3.17 -3.31
C ASP A 254 -25.52 3.26 -4.61
N ASP A 255 -26.12 4.43 -4.90
CA ASP A 255 -26.85 4.71 -6.14
C ASP A 255 -26.03 4.46 -7.41
N MET A 256 -24.72 4.78 -7.39
CA MET A 256 -23.83 4.52 -8.51
C MET A 256 -23.59 3.01 -8.70
N VAL A 257 -23.38 2.28 -7.60
CA VAL A 257 -23.19 0.82 -7.63
C VAL A 257 -24.48 0.12 -8.09
N GLU A 258 -25.63 0.50 -7.56
CA GLU A 258 -26.94 -0.01 -8.00
C GLU A 258 -27.18 0.27 -9.48
N SER A 259 -26.88 1.49 -9.95
CA SER A 259 -27.06 1.85 -11.35
C SER A 259 -26.12 1.10 -12.31
N LEU A 260 -24.90 0.77 -11.88
CA LEU A 260 -23.94 0.07 -12.73
C LEU A 260 -24.18 -1.44 -12.72
N PHE A 261 -24.43 -2.02 -11.54
CA PHE A 261 -24.44 -3.48 -11.34
C PHE A 261 -25.81 -4.07 -10.96
N GLY A 262 -26.80 -3.24 -10.64
CA GLY A 262 -28.12 -3.65 -10.15
C GLY A 262 -28.24 -3.66 -8.62
N ASP A 263 -29.48 -3.71 -8.15
CA ASP A 263 -29.90 -3.62 -6.73
C ASP A 263 -29.45 -4.80 -5.84
N LYS A 264 -28.98 -5.89 -6.46
CA LYS A 264 -28.47 -7.07 -5.74
C LYS A 264 -26.98 -6.98 -5.37
N VAL A 265 -26.26 -5.98 -5.84
CA VAL A 265 -24.87 -5.75 -5.46
C VAL A 265 -24.82 -4.84 -4.24
N GLU A 266 -24.29 -5.36 -3.13
CA GLU A 266 -24.26 -4.64 -1.87
C GLU A 266 -23.05 -3.69 -1.81
N PHE A 267 -23.29 -2.39 -1.70
CA PHE A 267 -22.23 -1.41 -1.47
C PHE A 267 -21.69 -1.47 -0.03
N VAL A 268 -20.38 -1.27 0.12
CA VAL A 268 -19.66 -1.17 1.39
C VAL A 268 -18.59 -0.07 1.26
N LYS A 269 -18.77 1.03 2.00
CA LYS A 269 -17.88 2.19 1.90
C LYS A 269 -16.50 2.00 2.57
N GLY A 270 -16.33 0.97 3.38
CA GLY A 270 -15.11 0.80 4.17
C GLY A 270 -14.68 -0.64 4.27
N ILE A 271 -14.96 -1.24 5.42
CA ILE A 271 -14.48 -2.56 5.80
C ILE A 271 -15.67 -3.51 5.78
N LEU A 272 -15.52 -4.62 5.06
CA LEU A 272 -16.44 -5.75 5.13
C LEU A 272 -15.86 -6.83 6.04
N ILE A 273 -16.59 -7.21 7.08
CA ILE A 273 -16.26 -8.35 7.94
C ILE A 273 -17.25 -9.48 7.64
N TYR A 274 -16.73 -10.61 7.17
CA TYR A 274 -17.47 -11.86 7.04
C TYR A 274 -17.32 -12.68 8.33
N LYS A 275 -18.45 -12.90 9.01
CA LYS A 275 -18.53 -13.82 10.14
C LYS A 275 -19.02 -15.18 9.63
N VAL A 276 -18.12 -16.15 9.61
CA VAL A 276 -18.35 -17.52 9.14
C VAL A 276 -18.63 -18.41 10.34
N ASN A 277 -19.86 -18.90 10.46
CA ASN A 277 -20.25 -19.79 11.56
C ASN A 277 -20.12 -21.25 11.12
N THR A 278 -19.33 -22.05 11.84
CA THR A 278 -19.17 -23.48 11.56
C THR A 278 -19.92 -24.37 12.57
N GLY A 279 -20.79 -23.80 13.40
CA GLY A 279 -21.45 -24.46 14.53
C GLY A 279 -20.53 -24.70 15.74
N GLU A 280 -19.24 -24.93 15.53
CA GLU A 280 -18.24 -25.11 16.61
C GLU A 280 -17.59 -23.80 17.05
N ARG A 281 -17.40 -22.86 16.11
CA ARG A 281 -16.83 -21.53 16.37
C ARG A 281 -17.21 -20.56 15.25
N ASP A 282 -17.06 -19.28 15.55
CA ASP A 282 -17.05 -18.24 14.53
C ASP A 282 -15.63 -18.03 13.98
N TYR A 283 -15.55 -17.76 12.70
CA TYR A 283 -14.37 -17.36 11.97
C TYR A 283 -14.60 -15.99 11.35
N TYR A 284 -13.55 -15.17 11.27
CA TYR A 284 -13.67 -13.80 10.78
C TYR A 284 -12.75 -13.55 9.60
N VAL A 285 -13.32 -13.03 8.51
CA VAL A 285 -12.59 -12.59 7.31
C VAL A 285 -12.79 -11.09 7.15
N ARG A 286 -11.69 -10.34 7.11
CA ARG A 286 -11.69 -8.90 6.83
C ARG A 286 -11.35 -8.65 5.37
N PHE A 287 -12.20 -7.87 4.70
CA PHE A 287 -11.94 -7.32 3.39
C PHE A 287 -11.91 -5.80 3.49
N GLU A 288 -10.78 -5.21 3.12
CA GLU A 288 -10.68 -3.78 2.85
C GLU A 288 -9.64 -3.55 1.76
N HIS A 289 -9.71 -2.42 1.06
CA HIS A 289 -8.71 -2.16 0.03
C HIS A 289 -7.29 -1.97 0.61
N GLY A 290 -7.17 -1.29 1.76
CA GLY A 290 -5.91 -1.09 2.52
C GLY A 290 -5.35 0.33 2.49
N HIS A 291 -6.00 1.26 1.79
CA HIS A 291 -5.54 2.64 1.63
C HIS A 291 -5.59 3.47 2.92
N GLU A 292 -6.45 3.14 3.89
CA GLU A 292 -6.48 3.86 5.17
C GLU A 292 -5.27 3.58 6.05
N MET A 293 -4.60 2.46 5.82
CA MET A 293 -3.32 2.19 6.48
C MET A 293 -2.18 2.92 5.78
N ASP A 294 -2.34 3.43 4.56
CA ASP A 294 -1.27 4.13 3.85
C ASP A 294 -1.25 5.62 4.22
N LEU A 295 -0.14 6.10 4.79
CA LEU A 295 0.02 7.50 5.23
C LEU A 295 -0.34 8.53 4.14
N VAL A 296 -0.06 8.24 2.87
CA VAL A 296 -0.32 9.18 1.79
C VAL A 296 -1.69 8.98 1.15
N CYS A 297 -2.33 7.82 1.32
CA CYS A 297 -3.64 7.53 0.72
C CYS A 297 -4.81 7.58 1.71
N THR A 298 -4.57 7.59 3.02
CA THR A 298 -5.62 7.78 4.02
C THR A 298 -6.32 9.12 3.81
N ARG A 299 -7.66 9.09 3.75
CA ARG A 299 -8.46 10.32 3.76
C ARG A 299 -8.58 10.92 5.15
N GLY A 300 -8.11 10.20 6.18
CA GLY A 300 -8.11 10.49 7.60
C GLY A 300 -8.08 11.97 8.00
N ARG A 301 -9.23 12.63 7.82
CA ARG A 301 -9.64 13.92 8.39
C ARG A 301 -8.88 15.14 7.86
N PHE A 302 -8.63 15.22 6.55
CA PHE A 302 -8.33 16.53 5.95
C PHE A 302 -9.64 17.30 5.79
N GLU A 303 -9.74 18.49 6.37
CA GLU A 303 -10.92 19.33 6.13
C GLU A 303 -10.87 19.92 4.71
N GLU A 304 -12.03 20.12 4.08
CA GLU A 304 -12.13 20.80 2.78
C GLU A 304 -11.55 22.22 2.79
N THR A 305 -11.50 22.83 3.98
CA THR A 305 -10.95 24.16 4.24
C THR A 305 -9.42 24.18 4.25
N GLU A 306 -8.76 23.02 4.31
CA GLU A 306 -7.31 22.95 4.32
C GLU A 306 -6.69 23.31 2.97
N LEU A 307 -5.37 23.58 2.99
CA LEU A 307 -4.55 23.96 1.82
C LEU A 307 -4.67 23.02 0.61
N ILE A 308 -5.16 21.80 0.82
CA ILE A 308 -5.21 20.72 -0.16
C ILE A 308 -6.64 20.25 -0.40
N HIS A 309 -7.62 21.02 0.07
CA HIS A 309 -9.04 20.83 -0.20
C HIS A 309 -9.55 19.43 0.13
N GLY A 310 -9.20 18.92 1.32
CA GLY A 310 -9.64 17.59 1.78
C GLY A 310 -9.02 16.39 1.04
N GLN A 311 -8.18 16.62 0.00
CA GLN A 311 -7.60 15.55 -0.80
C GLN A 311 -6.34 14.96 -0.17
N THR A 312 -6.07 13.68 -0.43
CA THR A 312 -4.90 12.98 0.10
C THR A 312 -3.64 13.32 -0.69
N THR A 313 -2.46 13.09 -0.12
CA THR A 313 -1.21 13.21 -0.88
C THR A 313 -1.21 12.27 -2.10
N GLY A 314 -1.75 11.07 -1.93
CA GLY A 314 -1.92 10.03 -2.95
C GLY A 314 -2.76 10.51 -4.13
N TYR A 315 -3.86 11.23 -3.89
CA TYR A 315 -4.66 11.87 -4.94
C TYR A 315 -3.78 12.70 -5.89
N TYR A 316 -2.97 13.61 -5.33
CA TYR A 316 -2.09 14.45 -6.14
C TYR A 316 -1.02 13.65 -6.87
N VAL A 317 -0.43 12.64 -6.21
CA VAL A 317 0.52 11.71 -6.84
C VAL A 317 -0.12 11.07 -8.08
N ARG A 318 -1.36 10.57 -7.99
CA ARG A 318 -2.07 9.98 -9.13
C ARG A 318 -2.34 10.99 -10.25
N ARG A 319 -2.75 12.22 -9.91
CA ARG A 319 -2.90 13.31 -10.90
C ARG A 319 -1.60 13.57 -11.65
N PHE A 320 -0.44 13.57 -10.98
CA PHE A 320 0.86 13.73 -11.63
C PHE A 320 1.24 12.53 -12.52
N CYS A 321 0.86 11.31 -12.15
CA CYS A 321 1.14 10.11 -12.94
C CYS A 321 0.48 10.12 -14.33
N THR A 322 -0.65 10.82 -14.50
CA THR A 322 -1.38 10.90 -15.77
C THR A 322 -0.59 11.61 -16.87
N ALA A 323 0.27 12.57 -16.50
CA ALA A 323 1.15 13.27 -17.42
C ALA A 323 2.15 12.34 -18.15
N ASN A 324 2.40 11.14 -17.62
CA ASN A 324 3.31 10.15 -18.20
C ASN A 324 2.63 8.81 -18.47
N GLN A 325 1.32 8.78 -18.66
CA GLN A 325 0.56 7.55 -18.95
C GLN A 325 0.82 6.40 -17.94
N GLY A 326 1.14 6.73 -16.68
CA GLY A 326 1.38 5.75 -15.61
C GLY A 326 2.79 5.10 -15.57
N VAL A 327 3.69 5.40 -16.50
CA VAL A 327 5.04 4.79 -16.59
C VAL A 327 5.93 4.96 -15.32
N PRO A 328 5.91 6.07 -14.57
CA PRO A 328 6.88 6.29 -13.48
C PRO A 328 6.69 5.47 -12.20
N LEU A 329 5.52 4.84 -11.99
CA LEU A 329 5.22 4.10 -10.75
C LEU A 329 6.11 2.86 -10.56
N ARG A 330 6.50 2.19 -11.66
CA ARG A 330 7.37 1.01 -11.60
C ARG A 330 8.72 1.30 -10.94
N GLU A 331 9.29 2.48 -11.20
CA GLU A 331 10.55 2.87 -10.59
C GLU A 331 10.39 3.24 -9.13
N LEU A 332 9.30 3.91 -8.79
CA LEU A 332 8.97 4.22 -7.40
C LEU A 332 8.82 2.92 -6.60
N PHE A 333 8.08 1.94 -7.12
CA PHE A 333 7.92 0.62 -6.51
C PHE A 333 9.25 -0.12 -6.32
N SER A 334 10.19 -0.01 -7.27
CA SER A 334 11.54 -0.60 -7.10
C SER A 334 12.29 -0.02 -5.90
N LYS A 335 12.05 1.25 -5.57
CA LYS A 335 12.67 1.96 -4.45
C LYS A 335 11.94 1.75 -3.13
N ILE A 336 10.62 1.47 -3.18
CA ILE A 336 9.80 1.22 -2.00
C ILE A 336 10.38 0.07 -1.15
N PHE A 337 10.84 -1.03 -1.74
CA PHE A 337 11.44 -2.13 -0.96
C PHE A 337 12.69 -1.72 -0.17
N MET A 338 13.47 -0.78 -0.71
CA MET A 338 14.62 -0.24 0.01
C MET A 338 14.19 0.70 1.12
N LEU A 339 13.24 1.60 0.83
CA LEU A 339 12.65 2.49 1.84
C LEU A 339 12.05 1.66 2.99
N ARG A 340 11.34 0.56 2.68
CA ARG A 340 10.85 -0.42 3.66
C ARG A 340 11.97 -0.94 4.54
N SER A 341 13.08 -1.38 3.95
CA SER A 341 14.23 -1.91 4.71
C SER A 341 14.87 -0.86 5.61
N ILE A 342 14.93 0.39 5.14
CA ILE A 342 15.38 1.54 5.94
C ILE A 342 14.40 1.78 7.08
N GLY A 343 13.08 1.81 6.82
CA GLY A 343 12.05 2.00 7.83
C GLY A 343 12.07 0.93 8.92
N GLN A 344 12.17 -0.35 8.54
CA GLN A 344 12.33 -1.47 9.48
C GLN A 344 13.60 -1.32 10.35
N TYR A 345 14.69 -0.81 9.78
CA TYR A 345 15.93 -0.62 10.53
C TYR A 345 15.85 0.58 11.49
N LEU A 346 15.24 1.68 11.05
CA LEU A 346 15.16 2.92 11.81
C LEU A 346 14.05 2.91 12.88
N GLY A 347 12.98 2.14 12.66
CA GLY A 347 11.78 2.17 13.50
C GLY A 347 11.23 3.58 13.64
N LEU A 348 10.81 3.96 14.85
CA LEU A 348 10.30 5.29 15.17
C LEU A 348 11.28 6.44 14.84
N GLY A 349 12.59 6.17 14.77
CA GLY A 349 13.57 7.18 14.34
C GLY A 349 13.33 7.68 12.92
N LEU A 350 12.66 6.91 12.05
CA LEU A 350 12.22 7.39 10.74
C LEU A 350 11.18 8.51 10.87
N LEU A 351 10.26 8.43 11.84
CA LEU A 351 9.21 9.43 12.01
C LEU A 351 9.78 10.79 12.37
N ASP A 352 10.78 10.84 13.24
CA ASP A 352 11.47 12.09 13.54
C ASP A 352 12.05 12.72 12.27
N VAL A 353 12.65 11.91 11.39
CA VAL A 353 13.21 12.38 10.11
C VAL A 353 12.11 12.94 9.22
N VAL A 354 11.06 12.16 8.98
CA VAL A 354 9.99 12.53 8.03
C VAL A 354 8.96 13.49 8.63
N SER A 355 9.09 13.86 9.91
CA SER A 355 8.27 14.89 10.57
C SER A 355 8.91 16.28 10.53
N GLU A 356 10.22 16.39 10.30
CA GLU A 356 10.86 17.69 10.14
C GLU A 356 10.42 18.36 8.83
N ASP A 357 10.03 19.64 8.90
CA ASP A 357 9.36 20.35 7.81
C ASP A 357 10.16 20.30 6.49
N GLU A 358 11.45 20.62 6.53
CA GLU A 358 12.33 20.61 5.34
C GLU A 358 12.55 19.19 4.79
N LYS A 359 12.56 18.18 5.66
CA LYS A 359 12.79 16.78 5.28
C LYS A 359 11.54 16.17 4.66
N GLN A 360 10.38 16.41 5.27
CA GLN A 360 9.09 16.01 4.71
C GLN A 360 8.83 16.71 3.38
N LYS A 361 9.15 18.00 3.26
CA LYS A 361 9.09 18.74 1.99
C LYS A 361 9.91 18.06 0.89
N ARG A 362 11.14 17.64 1.20
CA ARG A 362 12.00 16.90 0.26
C ARG A 362 11.42 15.53 -0.09
N PHE A 363 10.85 14.82 0.88
CA PHE A 363 10.21 13.53 0.65
C PHE A 363 8.99 13.64 -0.26
N LEU A 364 8.09 14.58 0.00
CA LEU A 364 6.92 14.84 -0.86
C LEU A 364 7.35 15.30 -2.26
N LYS A 365 8.37 16.15 -2.35
CA LYS A 365 8.95 16.56 -3.64
C LYS A 365 9.46 15.35 -4.42
N PHE A 366 10.18 14.44 -3.76
CA PHE A 366 10.63 13.21 -4.37
C PHE A 366 9.45 12.38 -4.90
N LEU A 367 8.39 12.18 -4.11
CA LEU A 367 7.20 11.45 -4.57
C LEU A 367 6.56 12.10 -5.80
N TYR A 368 6.37 13.42 -5.78
CA TYR A 368 5.76 14.15 -6.90
C TYR A 368 6.64 14.18 -8.14
N GLU A 369 7.96 14.38 -8.03
CA GLU A 369 8.88 14.34 -9.17
C GLU A 369 8.93 12.94 -9.80
N HIS A 370 8.86 11.89 -8.98
CA HIS A 370 8.75 10.52 -9.46
C HIS A 370 7.44 10.30 -10.18
N ALA A 371 6.30 10.65 -9.57
CA ALA A 371 4.99 10.54 -10.20
C ALA A 371 4.93 11.31 -11.53
N PHE A 372 5.54 12.49 -11.55
CA PHE A 372 5.55 13.38 -12.70
C PHE A 372 6.65 13.09 -13.72
N GLY A 373 7.55 12.14 -13.45
CA GLY A 373 8.61 11.74 -14.39
C GLY A 373 9.65 12.84 -14.69
N ARG A 374 9.59 13.99 -14.00
CA ARG A 374 10.51 15.12 -14.19
C ARG A 374 10.65 15.97 -12.93
N PRO A 375 11.72 16.78 -12.81
CA PRO A 375 11.84 17.76 -11.74
C PRO A 375 10.67 18.75 -11.72
N ILE A 376 10.24 19.15 -10.53
CA ILE A 376 9.20 20.16 -10.30
C ILE A 376 9.83 21.51 -9.94
N THR A 377 9.35 22.59 -10.56
CA THR A 377 9.83 23.96 -10.34
C THR A 377 9.08 24.68 -9.22
N GLY A 378 7.98 24.11 -8.74
CA GLY A 378 7.18 24.58 -7.60
C GLY A 378 6.06 25.56 -7.97
N SER A 379 6.15 26.17 -9.16
CA SER A 379 5.11 27.05 -9.71
C SER A 379 4.01 26.30 -10.45
N GLU A 380 4.22 25.00 -10.74
CA GLU A 380 3.15 24.19 -11.31
C GLU A 380 1.98 24.08 -10.32
N ALA A 381 0.77 23.96 -10.86
CA ALA A 381 -0.44 23.84 -10.07
C ALA A 381 -1.30 22.69 -10.58
N VAL A 382 -2.05 22.08 -9.66
CA VAL A 382 -3.05 21.07 -9.94
C VAL A 382 -4.42 21.74 -9.91
N LEU A 383 -5.18 21.59 -10.98
CA LEU A 383 -6.57 22.03 -11.08
C LEU A 383 -7.47 21.04 -10.33
N LEU A 384 -8.19 21.54 -9.34
CA LEU A 384 -9.14 20.80 -8.55
C LEU A 384 -10.55 20.85 -9.15
N GLY A 385 -11.44 20.05 -8.59
CA GLY A 385 -12.89 20.24 -8.71
C GLY A 385 -13.25 21.69 -8.35
N ASP A 386 -14.31 22.23 -8.92
CA ASP A 386 -14.79 23.63 -8.76
C ASP A 386 -13.96 24.76 -9.42
N GLY A 387 -12.85 24.42 -10.08
CA GLY A 387 -12.00 25.39 -10.78
C GLY A 387 -10.91 26.03 -9.90
N LYS A 388 -10.76 25.62 -8.64
CA LYS A 388 -9.63 26.01 -7.79
C LYS A 388 -8.31 25.36 -8.23
N TYR A 389 -7.20 25.99 -7.84
CA TYR A 389 -5.86 25.50 -8.10
C TYR A 389 -5.06 25.36 -6.81
N VAL A 390 -4.27 24.29 -6.71
CA VAL A 390 -3.28 24.12 -5.63
C VAL A 390 -1.90 24.08 -6.25
N THR A 391 -1.04 25.00 -5.83
CA THR A 391 0.37 25.01 -6.27
C THR A 391 1.13 23.85 -5.65
N ILE A 392 2.14 23.35 -6.36
CA ILE A 392 3.05 22.34 -5.82
C ILE A 392 3.69 22.83 -4.52
N ASP A 393 4.08 24.10 -4.40
CA ASP A 393 4.67 24.60 -3.15
C ASP A 393 3.70 24.49 -1.96
N ASN A 394 2.39 24.63 -2.16
CA ASN A 394 1.39 24.37 -1.12
C ASN A 394 1.33 22.88 -0.76
N LEU A 395 1.34 21.99 -1.77
CA LEU A 395 1.38 20.54 -1.54
C LEU A 395 2.61 20.13 -0.73
N LEU A 396 3.76 20.72 -1.05
CA LEU A 396 5.04 20.44 -0.39
C LEU A 396 5.13 20.95 1.06
N ARG A 397 4.27 21.90 1.45
CA ARG A 397 4.18 22.43 2.82
C ARG A 397 3.24 21.65 3.72
N GLN A 398 2.59 20.62 3.19
CA GLN A 398 1.79 19.70 4.01
C GLN A 398 2.65 19.16 5.15
N ARG A 399 2.04 18.88 6.31
CA ARG A 399 2.69 18.26 7.47
C ARG A 399 2.06 16.90 7.74
N VAL A 400 2.06 16.03 6.73
CA VAL A 400 1.31 14.75 6.74
C VAL A 400 1.72 13.90 7.93
N THR A 401 3.03 13.70 8.14
CA THR A 401 3.55 12.87 9.24
C THR A 401 3.21 13.47 10.61
N LYS A 402 3.54 14.74 10.85
CA LYS A 402 3.25 15.40 12.14
C LYS A 402 1.77 15.38 12.48
N ARG A 403 0.90 15.58 11.48
CA ARG A 403 -0.56 15.52 11.67
C ARG A 403 -1.00 14.12 12.03
N SER A 404 -0.49 13.09 11.35
CA SER A 404 -0.79 11.70 11.68
C SER A 404 -0.33 11.35 13.10
N ILE A 405 0.89 11.74 13.50
CA ILE A 405 1.40 11.53 14.88
C ILE A 405 0.47 12.17 15.91
N SER A 406 0.05 13.41 15.68
CA SER A 406 -0.84 14.13 16.60
C SER A 406 -2.22 13.48 16.73
N ARG A 407 -2.66 12.72 15.72
CA ARG A 407 -4.02 12.14 15.67
C ARG A 407 -4.03 10.68 16.14
N ASN A 408 -3.09 9.90 15.64
CA ASN A 408 -3.07 8.44 15.76
C ASN A 408 -1.98 7.97 16.74
N GLY A 409 -1.07 8.85 17.14
CA GLY A 409 0.14 8.48 17.88
C GLY A 409 1.27 8.01 16.96
N SER A 410 2.48 7.96 17.52
CA SER A 410 3.69 7.63 16.75
C SER A 410 3.69 6.19 16.25
N ASP A 411 3.24 5.23 17.05
CA ASP A 411 3.28 3.81 16.66
C ASP A 411 2.38 3.53 15.46
N GLU A 412 1.13 4.02 15.52
CA GLU A 412 0.19 3.88 14.41
C GLU A 412 0.67 4.66 13.18
N THR A 413 1.19 5.87 13.35
CA THR A 413 1.76 6.62 12.22
C THR A 413 2.94 5.88 11.59
N MET A 414 3.76 5.20 12.39
CA MET A 414 4.86 4.39 11.87
C MET A 414 4.33 3.21 11.07
N ASN A 415 3.31 2.51 11.56
CA ASN A 415 2.62 1.47 10.80
C ASN A 415 2.11 2.02 9.46
N MET A 416 1.58 3.24 9.45
CA MET A 416 1.09 3.85 8.22
C MET A 416 2.19 4.21 7.22
N VAL A 417 3.34 4.69 7.72
CA VAL A 417 4.55 4.90 6.91
C VAL A 417 5.05 3.58 6.33
N MET A 418 4.98 2.51 7.11
CA MET A 418 5.38 1.17 6.66
C MET A 418 4.41 0.59 5.63
N ALA A 419 3.10 0.79 5.78
CA ALA A 419 2.09 0.37 4.82
C ALA A 419 2.20 1.09 3.47
N MET A 420 2.50 2.40 3.47
CA MET A 420 2.90 3.14 2.26
C MET A 420 4.10 2.48 1.54
N MET A 421 4.95 1.78 2.29
CA MET A 421 6.08 1.02 1.76
C MET A 421 5.76 -0.48 1.53
N PHE A 422 4.48 -0.83 1.44
CA PHE A 422 3.96 -2.19 1.27
C PHE A 422 4.35 -3.15 2.39
N ASP A 423 4.43 -2.64 3.62
CA ASP A 423 4.63 -3.43 4.83
C ASP A 423 3.46 -3.25 5.78
N PHE A 424 2.48 -4.15 5.67
CA PHE A 424 1.30 -4.16 6.51
C PHE A 424 1.50 -4.97 7.81
N SER A 425 2.72 -5.43 8.12
CA SER A 425 2.95 -6.30 9.28
C SER A 425 2.52 -5.66 10.61
N GLY A 426 2.75 -4.35 10.78
CA GLY A 426 2.31 -3.62 11.96
C GLY A 426 0.78 -3.56 12.08
N PHE A 427 0.08 -3.34 10.98
CA PHE A 427 -1.38 -3.39 10.91
C PHE A 427 -1.91 -4.80 11.22
N LEU A 428 -1.36 -5.82 10.57
CA LEU A 428 -1.79 -7.22 10.75
C LEU A 428 -1.58 -7.72 12.18
N GLN A 429 -0.62 -7.14 12.93
CA GLN A 429 -0.43 -7.40 14.35
C GLN A 429 -1.53 -6.84 15.24
N THR A 430 -2.35 -5.92 14.74
CA THR A 430 -3.51 -5.37 15.45
C THR A 430 -4.82 -6.07 15.11
N CYS A 431 -4.84 -6.91 14.08
CA CYS A 431 -6.03 -7.62 13.65
C CYS A 431 -6.44 -8.72 14.64
N GLU A 432 -7.75 -8.90 14.80
CA GLU A 432 -8.35 -10.02 15.54
C GLU A 432 -8.92 -11.10 14.61
N GLU A 433 -9.01 -10.80 13.31
CA GLU A 433 -9.56 -11.68 12.29
C GLU A 433 -8.65 -12.86 11.97
N ASP A 434 -9.23 -13.97 11.50
CA ASP A 434 -8.46 -15.13 11.08
C ASP A 434 -7.83 -14.92 9.71
N VAL A 435 -8.53 -14.21 8.81
CA VAL A 435 -8.08 -13.91 7.46
C VAL A 435 -8.25 -12.42 7.16
N VAL A 436 -7.23 -11.80 6.58
CA VAL A 436 -7.25 -10.40 6.14
C VAL A 436 -6.89 -10.35 4.66
N ILE A 437 -7.77 -9.74 3.85
CA ILE A 437 -7.58 -9.55 2.42
C ILE A 437 -7.45 -8.07 2.12
N LEU A 438 -6.35 -7.70 1.46
CA LEU A 438 -6.08 -6.34 0.96
C LEU A 438 -5.90 -6.33 -0.56
N ALA A 439 -5.87 -5.14 -1.16
CA ALA A 439 -5.78 -4.95 -2.62
C ALA A 439 -4.77 -3.85 -3.03
N HIS A 440 -4.48 -2.91 -2.12
CA HIS A 440 -3.75 -1.64 -2.33
C HIS A 440 -2.39 -1.68 -3.05
N THR A 441 -1.67 -2.82 -3.04
CA THR A 441 -0.29 -2.85 -3.51
C THR A 441 -0.14 -3.17 -5.00
N HIS A 442 -1.20 -3.63 -5.66
CA HIS A 442 -1.20 -4.19 -7.02
C HIS A 442 -0.27 -5.42 -7.19
N TYR A 443 0.31 -5.94 -6.09
CA TYR A 443 1.14 -7.13 -6.08
C TYR A 443 0.52 -8.16 -5.16
N TRP A 444 0.23 -9.32 -5.73
CA TRP A 444 -0.25 -10.39 -4.89
C TRP A 444 0.84 -10.92 -3.96
N ILE A 445 0.42 -11.26 -2.75
CA ILE A 445 1.24 -11.90 -1.73
C ILE A 445 0.33 -12.73 -0.83
N THR A 446 0.85 -13.81 -0.26
CA THR A 446 0.25 -14.45 0.91
C THR A 446 1.30 -14.58 2.00
N GLU A 447 0.90 -14.34 3.25
CA GLU A 447 1.77 -14.43 4.41
C GLU A 447 0.99 -14.88 5.65
N ARG A 448 1.71 -15.38 6.65
CA ARG A 448 1.18 -15.67 7.98
C ARG A 448 1.75 -14.66 8.97
N HIS A 449 0.88 -14.04 9.76
CA HIS A 449 1.24 -13.05 10.77
C HIS A 449 0.72 -13.45 12.15
N ARG A 450 1.23 -12.81 13.20
CA ARG A 450 0.67 -12.91 14.55
C ARG A 450 -0.19 -11.68 14.80
N GLY A 451 -1.49 -11.86 15.06
CA GLY A 451 -2.45 -10.79 15.34
C GLY A 451 -2.43 -10.32 16.80
N ALA A 452 -3.44 -9.52 17.18
CA ALA A 452 -3.47 -8.75 18.43
C ALA A 452 -3.33 -9.59 19.71
N ARG A 453 -3.80 -10.84 19.69
CA ARG A 453 -3.77 -11.77 20.83
C ARG A 453 -2.79 -12.93 20.59
N GLY A 454 -1.86 -12.73 19.66
CA GLY A 454 -0.86 -13.73 19.28
C GLY A 454 -1.40 -14.87 18.42
N GLN A 455 -2.69 -14.84 18.05
CA GLN A 455 -3.29 -15.78 17.10
C GLN A 455 -2.67 -15.62 15.71
N GLU A 456 -2.70 -16.68 14.92
CA GLU A 456 -2.30 -16.59 13.52
C GLU A 456 -3.36 -15.86 12.71
N VAL A 457 -2.89 -14.90 11.89
CA VAL A 457 -3.67 -14.17 10.88
C VAL A 457 -3.13 -14.57 9.51
N LEU A 458 -4.00 -15.11 8.66
CA LEU A 458 -3.67 -15.35 7.25
C LEU A 458 -3.87 -14.06 6.48
N TYR A 459 -2.85 -13.62 5.77
CA TYR A 459 -2.90 -12.40 4.97
C TYR A 459 -2.79 -12.75 3.50
N ALA A 460 -3.66 -12.18 2.68
CA ALA A 460 -3.48 -12.16 1.24
C ALA A 460 -3.68 -10.76 0.66
N ASN A 461 -2.87 -10.40 -0.32
CA ASN A 461 -3.16 -9.27 -1.21
C ASN A 461 -3.65 -9.81 -2.55
N SER A 462 -4.78 -9.31 -3.06
CA SER A 462 -5.40 -9.78 -4.30
C SER A 462 -4.58 -9.47 -5.55
N GLY A 463 -3.65 -8.52 -5.50
CA GLY A 463 -2.93 -8.03 -6.67
C GLY A 463 -3.79 -7.10 -7.52
N ALA A 464 -3.71 -7.19 -8.84
CA ALA A 464 -4.42 -6.24 -9.71
C ALA A 464 -4.62 -6.78 -11.14
N TRP A 465 -5.57 -6.17 -11.86
CA TRP A 465 -5.86 -6.43 -13.28
C TRP A 465 -5.40 -5.28 -14.19
N SER A 466 -4.67 -4.33 -13.63
CA SER A 466 -4.25 -3.08 -14.26
C SER A 466 -2.87 -3.13 -14.92
N ARG A 467 -2.45 -2.00 -15.49
CA ARG A 467 -1.19 -1.82 -16.19
C ARG A 467 0.01 -1.99 -15.26
N GLY A 468 1.06 -2.63 -15.77
CA GLY A 468 2.35 -2.73 -15.09
C GLY A 468 2.46 -3.90 -14.10
N VAL A 469 1.40 -4.68 -13.95
CA VAL A 469 1.43 -5.97 -13.24
C VAL A 469 2.11 -7.04 -14.09
N LYS A 470 2.77 -8.00 -13.43
CA LYS A 470 3.40 -9.14 -14.12
C LYS A 470 2.42 -10.30 -14.32
N GLU A 471 1.51 -10.44 -13.36
CA GLU A 471 0.51 -11.49 -13.27
C GLU A 471 -0.79 -10.78 -12.88
N VAL A 472 -1.89 -11.20 -13.49
CA VAL A 472 -3.24 -10.82 -13.04
C VAL A 472 -3.72 -11.89 -12.07
N THR A 473 -4.40 -11.47 -11.01
CA THR A 473 -4.68 -12.33 -9.88
C THR A 473 -6.04 -12.06 -9.25
N TYR A 474 -6.58 -13.08 -8.60
CA TYR A 474 -7.70 -12.96 -7.67
C TYR A 474 -7.44 -13.85 -6.45
N VAL A 475 -8.12 -13.58 -5.34
CA VAL A 475 -8.08 -14.46 -4.17
C VAL A 475 -9.31 -15.36 -4.20
N LYS A 476 -9.10 -16.65 -3.95
CA LYS A 476 -10.14 -17.62 -3.65
C LYS A 476 -10.00 -18.05 -2.21
N ILE A 477 -11.08 -17.98 -1.45
CA ILE A 477 -11.15 -18.40 -0.05
C ILE A 477 -12.18 -19.50 0.05
N VAL A 478 -11.80 -20.60 0.71
CA VAL A 478 -12.74 -21.62 1.16
C VAL A 478 -12.68 -21.60 2.68
N PRO A 479 -13.70 -21.07 3.38
CA PRO A 479 -13.70 -21.05 4.83
C PRO A 479 -13.69 -22.47 5.41
N PRO A 480 -13.20 -22.70 6.65
CA PRO A 480 -13.19 -24.03 7.25
C PRO A 480 -14.61 -24.55 7.49
N ALA A 481 -14.79 -25.86 7.48
CA ALA A 481 -16.00 -26.53 7.97
C ALA A 481 -15.60 -27.85 8.64
N GLU A 482 -16.01 -29.00 8.12
CA GLU A 482 -15.50 -30.30 8.60
C GLU A 482 -14.02 -30.51 8.25
N GLU A 483 -13.54 -29.88 7.18
CA GLU A 483 -12.13 -29.83 6.81
C GLU A 483 -11.51 -28.42 6.97
N ASP A 484 -10.18 -28.39 6.91
CA ASP A 484 -9.42 -27.15 6.86
C ASP A 484 -9.79 -26.35 5.61
N GLY A 485 -9.95 -25.04 5.80
CA GLY A 485 -10.17 -24.10 4.72
C GLY A 485 -8.87 -23.77 3.98
N ILE A 486 -8.98 -22.95 2.95
CA ILE A 486 -7.83 -22.43 2.20
C ILE A 486 -8.00 -20.95 1.86
N VAL A 487 -6.86 -20.26 1.76
CA VAL A 487 -6.73 -18.94 1.14
C VAL A 487 -5.74 -19.07 0.01
N GLU A 488 -6.22 -18.99 -1.23
CA GLU A 488 -5.42 -19.16 -2.44
C GLU A 488 -5.39 -17.87 -3.25
N VAL A 489 -4.22 -17.46 -3.73
CA VAL A 489 -4.09 -16.49 -4.82
C VAL A 489 -3.96 -17.27 -6.12
N VAL A 490 -4.96 -17.13 -6.98
CA VAL A 490 -4.94 -17.68 -8.34
C VAL A 490 -4.30 -16.65 -9.26
N SER A 491 -3.26 -17.06 -9.98
CA SER A 491 -2.48 -16.16 -10.84
C SER A 491 -2.41 -16.63 -12.29
N GLN A 492 -2.51 -15.68 -13.21
CA GLN A 492 -2.29 -15.89 -14.64
C GLN A 492 -1.26 -14.87 -15.16
N PRO A 493 -0.43 -15.22 -16.17
CA PRO A 493 0.50 -14.26 -16.77
C PRO A 493 -0.26 -13.05 -17.34
N ALA A 494 0.14 -11.83 -16.98
CA ALA A 494 -0.53 -10.62 -17.48
C ALA A 494 -0.21 -10.36 -18.96
N HIS A 495 -1.15 -9.74 -19.69
CA HIS A 495 -0.82 -9.21 -21.01
C HIS A 495 -0.02 -7.92 -20.83
N GLN A 496 1.17 -7.87 -21.43
CA GLN A 496 1.97 -6.65 -21.44
C GLN A 496 1.54 -5.85 -22.66
N ALA A 497 0.86 -4.73 -22.44
CA ALA A 497 0.59 -3.78 -23.51
C ALA A 497 1.90 -3.44 -24.23
N ALA A 498 1.92 -3.52 -25.56
CA ALA A 498 3.07 -3.13 -26.36
C ALA A 498 3.39 -1.66 -26.06
N HIS A 499 4.61 -1.39 -25.59
CA HIS A 499 5.08 -0.06 -25.19
C HIS A 499 5.27 0.88 -26.37
#